data_AF-A0AAV3EKI0-F1
#
_entry.id   AF-A0AAV3EKI0-F1
#
_cell.length_a   1.000
_cell.length_b   1.000
_cell.length_c   1.000
_cell.angle_alpha   90.00
_cell.angle_beta   90.00
_cell.angle_gamma   90.00
#
_symmetry.space_group_name_H-M   'P 1'
#
loop_
_entity.id
_entity.type
_entity.pdbx_description
1 polymer ?
#
loop_
_entity_poly.entity_id
_entity_poly.type
_entity_poly.pdbx_seq_one_letter_code
_entity_poly.pdbx_strand_id
1 'polypeptide(L)'
;MSNIKQRKPDRRTTYTINTIKDVLLELLKKETFDKITVSNICRQAKITRTTFYLHFSNITDVLDELLKDALQVGEKNPNHDKDNIISTLTKKEYLEKIQKNDILLPVCQRIINSSKYRVLFKVV
;
A
#
# COMPACT_ATOMS: atom_id res chain seq x y z
N MET A 1 -15.98 -1.76 31.64
CA MET A 1 -16.77 -2.12 30.43
C MET A 1 -16.42 -1.11 29.34
N SER A 2 -16.09 -1.45 28.11
CA SER A 2 -16.63 -2.47 27.20
C SER A 2 -15.53 -3.12 26.35
N ASN A 3 -15.49 -4.46 26.34
CA ASN A 3 -14.63 -5.23 25.46
C ASN A 3 -15.30 -5.30 24.08
N ILE A 4 -14.95 -4.37 23.18
CA ILE A 4 -15.43 -4.39 21.80
C ILE A 4 -14.70 -5.52 21.07
N LYS A 5 -15.33 -6.70 21.09
CA LYS A 5 -14.90 -7.85 20.29
C LYS A 5 -14.94 -7.45 18.82
N GLN A 6 -13.77 -7.18 18.24
CA GLN A 6 -13.57 -6.86 16.82
C GLN A 6 -14.23 -7.97 15.97
N ARG A 7 -15.40 -7.69 15.39
CA ARG A 7 -16.09 -8.63 14.51
C ARG A 7 -15.39 -8.59 13.16
N LYS A 8 -15.13 -9.77 12.59
CA LYS A 8 -14.58 -9.90 11.24
C LYS A 8 -15.48 -9.12 10.27
N PRO A 9 -14.93 -8.21 9.45
CA PRO A 9 -15.75 -7.41 8.53
C PRO A 9 -16.47 -8.33 7.53
N ASP A 10 -17.71 -7.96 7.21
CA ASP A 10 -18.52 -8.66 6.21
C ASP A 10 -17.79 -8.66 4.85
N ARG A 11 -17.94 -9.74 4.08
CA ARG A 11 -17.40 -9.88 2.72
C ARG A 11 -17.70 -8.66 1.85
N ARG A 12 -18.90 -8.08 1.96
CA ARG A 12 -19.31 -6.88 1.21
C ARG A 12 -18.51 -5.65 1.61
N THR A 13 -18.20 -5.51 2.90
CA THR A 13 -17.38 -4.42 3.42
C THR A 13 -15.96 -4.53 2.86
N THR A 14 -15.34 -5.71 2.97
CA THR A 14 -14.00 -5.95 2.44
C THR A 14 -13.91 -5.73 0.93
N TYR A 15 -14.91 -6.18 0.17
CA TYR A 15 -14.98 -5.96 -1.28
C TYR A 15 -15.04 -4.46 -1.63
N THR A 16 -15.88 -3.71 -0.93
CA THR A 16 -16.07 -2.28 -1.14
C THR A 16 -14.77 -1.53 -0.84
N ILE A 17 -14.14 -1.82 0.30
CA ILE A 17 -12.85 -1.22 0.70
C ILE A 17 -11.77 -1.48 -0.35
N ASN A 18 -11.62 -2.73 -0.79
CA ASN A 18 -10.62 -3.09 -1.80
C ASN A 18 -10.88 -2.39 -3.13
N THR A 19 -12.15 -2.28 -3.54
CA THR A 19 -12.54 -1.60 -4.77
C THR A 19 -12.20 -0.11 -4.71
N ILE A 20 -12.45 0.55 -3.57
CA ILE A 20 -12.08 1.96 -3.35
C ILE A 20 -10.56 2.15 -3.46
N LYS A 21 -9.79 1.27 -2.80
CA LYS A 21 -8.32 1.26 -2.84
C LYS A 21 -7.78 1.09 -4.26
N ASP A 22 -8.29 0.11 -5.00
CA ASP A 22 -7.87 -0.18 -6.36
C ASP A 22 -8.19 1.00 -7.30
N VAL A 23 -9.36 1.63 -7.14
CA VAL A 23 -9.73 2.82 -7.91
C VAL A 23 -8.80 4.00 -7.63
N LEU A 24 -8.43 4.24 -6.37
CA LEU A 24 -7.48 5.30 -6.04
C LEU A 24 -6.11 5.06 -6.70
N LEU A 25 -5.61 3.81 -6.68
CA LEU A 25 -4.37 3.45 -7.37
C LEU A 25 -4.47 3.70 -8.89
N GLU A 26 -5.61 3.39 -9.51
CA GLU A 26 -5.82 3.65 -10.95
C GLU A 26 -5.91 5.15 -11.29
N LEU A 27 -6.49 5.96 -10.40
CA LEU A 27 -6.54 7.41 -10.57
C LEU A 27 -5.16 8.05 -10.42
N LEU A 28 -4.37 7.59 -9.45
CA LEU A 28 -2.98 8.04 -9.24
C LEU A 28 -2.05 7.74 -10.43
N LYS A 29 -2.41 6.79 -11.31
CA LYS A 29 -1.67 6.55 -12.56
C LYS A 29 -1.91 7.64 -13.61
N LYS A 30 -3.00 8.40 -13.49
CA LYS A 30 -3.51 9.32 -14.51
C LYS A 30 -3.37 10.79 -14.11
N GLU A 31 -3.52 11.10 -12.83
CA GLU A 31 -3.51 12.46 -12.31
C GLU A 31 -2.85 12.53 -10.94
N THR A 32 -2.46 13.75 -10.55
CA THR A 32 -1.82 14.03 -9.25
C THR A 32 -2.84 13.95 -8.12
N PHE A 33 -2.39 13.58 -6.92
CA PHE A 33 -3.26 13.32 -5.76
C PHE A 33 -4.19 14.50 -5.41
N ASP A 34 -3.70 15.74 -5.55
CA ASP A 34 -4.43 16.98 -5.30
C ASP A 34 -5.65 17.19 -6.22
N LYS A 35 -5.66 16.56 -7.40
CA LYS A 35 -6.76 16.65 -8.37
C LYS A 35 -7.83 15.58 -8.16
N ILE A 36 -7.50 14.52 -7.43
CA ILE A 36 -8.42 13.41 -7.18
C ILE A 36 -9.45 13.84 -6.14
N THR A 37 -10.74 13.67 -6.46
CA THR A 37 -11.84 13.92 -5.52
C THR A 37 -12.57 12.64 -5.13
N VAL A 38 -13.28 12.66 -4.00
CA VAL A 38 -14.19 11.58 -3.57
C VAL A 38 -15.20 11.26 -4.69
N SER A 39 -15.61 12.26 -5.47
CA SER A 39 -16.53 12.06 -6.60
C SER A 39 -15.92 11.24 -7.73
N ASN A 40 -14.63 11.45 -8.05
CA ASN A 40 -13.92 10.64 -9.04
C ASN A 40 -13.90 9.17 -8.61
N ILE A 41 -13.55 8.93 -7.33
CA ILE A 41 -13.49 7.60 -6.75
C ILE A 41 -14.86 6.93 -6.76
N CYS A 42 -15.91 7.59 -6.22
CA CYS A 42 -17.27 7.03 -6.19
C CYS A 42 -17.78 6.66 -7.59
N ARG A 43 -17.55 7.54 -8.58
CA ARG A 43 -17.97 7.31 -9.97
C ARG A 43 -17.29 6.08 -10.56
N GLN A 44 -15.98 5.95 -10.40
CA GLN A 44 -15.22 4.85 -10.98
C GLN A 44 -15.42 3.53 -10.22
N ALA A 45 -15.58 3.58 -8.90
CA ALA A 45 -15.89 2.43 -8.05
C ALA A 45 -17.35 1.97 -8.14
N LYS A 46 -18.22 2.73 -8.82
CA LYS A 46 -19.67 2.49 -8.92
C LYS A 46 -20.36 2.39 -7.55
N ILE A 47 -20.02 3.31 -6.65
CA ILE A 47 -20.62 3.41 -5.31
C ILE A 47 -21.17 4.81 -5.04
N THR A 48 -22.03 4.94 -4.02
CA THR A 48 -22.50 6.25 -3.56
C THR A 48 -21.48 6.91 -2.63
N ARG A 49 -21.56 8.24 -2.49
CA ARG A 49 -20.77 8.97 -1.48
C ARG A 49 -21.08 8.48 -0.06
N THR A 50 -22.34 8.15 0.23
CA THR A 50 -22.75 7.56 1.52
C THR A 50 -22.00 6.25 1.78
N THR A 51 -21.86 5.39 0.77
CA THR A 51 -21.09 4.14 0.88
C THR A 51 -19.60 4.40 1.06
N PHE A 52 -19.03 5.42 0.41
CA PHE A 52 -17.64 5.81 0.65
C PHE A 52 -17.43 6.25 2.10
N TYR A 53 -18.30 7.16 2.60
CA TYR A 53 -18.21 7.71 3.95
C TYR A 53 -18.54 6.71 5.06
N LEU A 54 -19.09 5.54 4.72
CA LEU A 54 -19.21 4.42 5.67
C LEU A 54 -17.85 3.81 6.02
N HIS A 55 -16.85 3.95 5.14
CA HIS A 55 -15.55 3.31 5.25
C HIS A 55 -14.41 4.30 5.46
N PHE A 56 -14.50 5.50 4.87
CA PHE A 56 -13.42 6.50 4.88
C PHE A 56 -13.98 7.90 5.03
N SER A 57 -13.33 8.74 5.84
CA SER A 57 -13.77 10.13 6.05
C SER A 57 -13.35 11.03 4.89
N ASN A 58 -12.21 10.73 4.27
CA ASN A 58 -11.63 11.49 3.18
C ASN A 58 -10.69 10.59 2.32
N ILE A 59 -10.05 11.17 1.31
CA ILE A 59 -9.18 10.43 0.38
C ILE A 59 -7.83 10.06 1.03
N THR A 60 -7.33 10.88 1.95
CA THR A 60 -6.10 10.61 2.70
C THR A 60 -6.26 9.35 3.56
N ASP A 61 -7.42 9.13 4.18
CA ASP A 61 -7.69 7.89 4.93
C ASP A 61 -7.51 6.63 4.05
N VAL A 62 -7.92 6.71 2.78
CA VAL A 62 -7.74 5.61 1.80
C VAL A 62 -6.26 5.41 1.48
N LEU A 63 -5.52 6.52 1.32
CA LEU A 63 -4.09 6.50 1.04
C LEU A 63 -3.30 5.90 2.20
N ASP A 64 -3.62 6.27 3.44
CA ASP A 64 -2.98 5.72 4.64
C ASP A 64 -3.17 4.21 4.75
N GLU A 65 -4.38 3.72 4.47
CA GLU A 65 -4.62 2.28 4.41
C GLU A 65 -3.85 1.59 3.28
N LEU A 66 -3.74 2.21 2.10
CA LEU A 66 -2.93 1.68 1.00
C LEU A 66 -1.44 1.60 1.36
N LEU A 67 -0.91 2.63 2.02
CA LEU A 67 0.47 2.64 2.49
C LEU A 67 0.71 1.56 3.54
N LYS A 68 -0.24 1.36 4.46
CA LYS A 68 -0.19 0.28 5.43
C LYS A 68 -0.20 -1.11 4.77
N ASP A 69 -1.06 -1.31 3.78
CA ASP A 69 -1.10 -2.56 3.00
C ASP A 69 0.23 -2.80 2.28
N ALA A 70 0.81 -1.75 1.69
CA ALA A 70 2.09 -1.82 0.99
C ALA A 70 3.24 -2.15 1.95
N LEU A 71 3.29 -1.52 3.12
CA LEU A 71 4.26 -1.82 4.18
C LEU A 71 4.15 -3.27 4.64
N GLN A 72 2.94 -3.76 4.87
CA GLN A 72 2.73 -5.15 5.28
C GLN A 72 3.23 -6.16 4.21
N VAL A 73 3.11 -5.82 2.92
CA VAL A 73 3.68 -6.65 1.85
C VAL A 73 5.22 -6.64 1.92
N GLY A 74 5.82 -5.49 2.21
CA GLY A 74 7.27 -5.37 2.40
C GLY A 74 7.79 -6.06 3.68
N GLU A 75 7.04 -6.05 4.77
CA GLU A 75 7.48 -6.55 6.09
C GLU A 75 7.45 -8.08 6.24
N LYS A 76 6.82 -8.83 5.32
CA LYS A 76 6.77 -10.31 5.37
C LYS A 76 8.14 -11.02 5.13
N ASN A 77 9.26 -10.38 5.48
CA ASN A 77 10.58 -10.99 5.50
C ASN A 77 11.02 -11.30 6.95
N PRO A 78 11.30 -12.57 7.29
CA PRO A 78 11.66 -12.99 8.65
C PRO A 78 13.07 -12.61 9.15
N ASN A 79 13.93 -11.92 8.39
CA ASN A 79 15.30 -11.63 8.83
C ASN A 79 15.60 -10.13 8.94
N HIS A 80 15.15 -9.53 10.04
CA HIS A 80 15.66 -8.25 10.53
C HIS A 80 16.77 -8.51 11.56
N ASP A 81 17.91 -9.01 11.12
CA ASP A 81 19.12 -9.01 11.94
C ASP A 81 19.86 -7.68 11.73
N LYS A 82 19.72 -6.76 12.68
CA LYS A 82 20.25 -5.38 12.59
C LYS A 82 21.78 -5.33 12.71
N ASP A 83 22.43 -6.44 13.06
CA ASP A 83 23.83 -6.43 13.49
C ASP A 83 24.84 -6.70 12.35
N ASN A 84 24.39 -6.87 11.10
CA ASN A 84 25.29 -7.14 9.96
C ASN A 84 25.17 -6.16 8.79
N ILE A 85 24.55 -4.99 8.96
CA ILE A 85 24.36 -4.05 7.84
C ILE A 85 25.72 -3.57 7.29
N ILE A 86 26.71 -3.27 8.14
CA ILE A 86 28.00 -2.71 7.74
C ILE A 86 28.93 -3.75 7.09
N SER A 87 28.96 -4.99 7.60
CA SER A 87 29.75 -6.11 7.04
C SER A 87 29.19 -6.60 5.69
N THR A 88 27.88 -6.43 5.50
CA THR A 88 27.16 -6.85 4.30
C THR A 88 27.27 -5.84 3.16
N LEU A 89 27.33 -4.53 3.48
CA LEU A 89 27.48 -3.44 2.49
C LEU A 89 28.87 -3.37 1.83
N THR A 90 29.89 -3.96 2.43
CA THR A 90 31.29 -3.85 1.97
C THR A 90 31.73 -5.00 1.04
N LYS A 91 30.91 -6.02 0.82
CA LYS A 91 31.29 -7.16 -0.02
C LYS A 91 30.85 -6.95 -1.47
N LYS A 92 31.83 -6.84 -2.37
CA LYS A 92 31.66 -6.72 -3.84
C LYS A 92 30.74 -7.81 -4.45
N GLU A 93 30.62 -8.96 -3.78
CA GLU A 93 29.70 -10.06 -4.11
C GLU A 93 28.20 -9.72 -3.96
N TYR A 94 27.84 -8.62 -3.29
CA TYR A 94 26.45 -8.30 -2.96
C TYR A 94 25.68 -7.67 -4.13
N LEU A 95 26.36 -6.89 -4.99
CA LEU A 95 25.76 -6.26 -6.18
C LEU A 95 25.25 -7.30 -7.19
N GLU A 96 25.98 -8.41 -7.35
CA GLU A 96 25.59 -9.52 -8.24
C GLU A 96 24.43 -10.35 -7.66
N LYS A 97 24.32 -10.43 -6.33
CA LYS A 97 23.23 -11.15 -5.64
C LYS A 97 21.94 -10.33 -5.50
N ILE A 98 22.02 -8.99 -5.47
CA ILE A 98 20.86 -8.09 -5.46
C ILE A 98 20.00 -8.25 -6.72
N GLN A 99 20.59 -8.52 -7.89
CA GLN A 99 19.85 -8.74 -9.14
C GLN A 99 18.97 -10.01 -9.12
N LYS A 100 19.14 -10.90 -8.13
CA LYS A 100 18.44 -12.20 -8.08
C LYS A 100 17.55 -12.39 -6.84
N ASN A 101 17.64 -11.54 -5.83
CA ASN A 101 16.87 -11.68 -4.58
C ASN A 101 16.28 -10.35 -4.11
N ASP A 102 15.01 -10.11 -4.45
CA ASP A 102 14.20 -8.98 -3.95
C ASP A 102 14.16 -8.89 -2.40
N ILE A 103 14.52 -9.98 -1.71
CA ILE A 103 14.47 -10.17 -0.25
C ILE A 103 15.43 -9.22 0.49
N LEU A 104 16.55 -8.83 -0.12
CA LEU A 104 17.61 -8.02 0.51
C LEU A 104 17.45 -6.50 0.29
N LEU A 105 16.39 -6.10 -0.42
CA LEU A 105 16.12 -4.70 -0.70
C LEU A 105 15.44 -4.01 0.50
N PRO A 106 15.73 -2.72 0.76
CA PRO A 106 14.99 -1.93 1.74
C PRO A 106 13.47 -2.00 1.49
N VAL A 107 12.65 -1.86 2.53
CA VAL A 107 11.17 -1.96 2.43
C VAL A 107 10.61 -1.08 1.31
N CYS A 108 11.08 0.17 1.20
CA CYS A 108 10.68 1.09 0.14
C CYS A 108 10.99 0.54 -1.27
N GLN A 109 12.17 -0.03 -1.47
CA GLN A 109 12.62 -0.61 -2.74
C GLN A 109 11.80 -1.86 -3.10
N ARG A 110 11.44 -2.69 -2.12
CA ARG A 110 10.56 -3.86 -2.31
C ARG A 110 9.14 -3.46 -2.70
N ILE A 111 8.63 -2.39 -2.10
CA ILE A 111 7.30 -1.86 -2.43
C ILE A 111 7.28 -1.27 -3.85
N ILE A 112 8.34 -0.58 -4.28
CA ILE A 112 8.51 -0.10 -5.67
C ILE A 112 8.53 -1.26 -6.68
N ASN A 113 9.08 -2.42 -6.29
CA ASN A 113 9.07 -3.63 -7.12
C ASN A 113 7.68 -4.30 -7.17
N SER A 114 6.78 -4.03 -6.22
CA SER A 114 5.38 -4.46 -6.33
C SER A 114 4.67 -3.67 -7.43
N SER A 115 4.29 -4.37 -8.51
CA SER A 115 3.57 -3.77 -9.65
C SER A 115 2.31 -3.00 -9.24
N LYS A 116 1.63 -3.46 -8.17
CA LYS A 116 0.42 -2.81 -7.64
C LYS A 116 0.70 -1.45 -6.99
N TYR A 117 1.71 -1.36 -6.12
CA TYR A 117 1.94 -0.18 -5.28
C TYR A 117 2.99 0.78 -5.82
N ARG A 118 3.69 0.43 -6.91
CA ARG A 118 4.68 1.29 -7.58
C ARG A 118 4.20 2.71 -7.83
N VAL A 119 2.92 2.89 -8.15
CA VAL A 119 2.33 4.22 -8.43
C VAL A 119 2.44 5.18 -7.24
N LEU A 120 2.47 4.68 -6.01
CA LEU A 120 2.58 5.50 -4.80
C LEU A 120 3.94 6.22 -4.67
N PHE A 121 4.97 5.76 -5.40
CA PHE A 121 6.34 6.23 -5.27
C PHE A 121 6.91 6.83 -6.57
N LYS A 122 6.08 7.05 -7.58
CA LYS A 122 6.49 7.82 -8.75
C LYS A 122 6.62 9.29 -8.34
N VAL A 123 7.85 9.75 -8.17
CA VAL A 123 8.17 11.17 -8.05
C VAL A 123 7.96 11.81 -9.43
N VAL A 124 7.16 12.87 -9.45
CA VAL A 124 6.94 13.76 -10.61
C VAL A 124 8.21 14.53 -10.92
#